data_AF-A0A9E1XSI1-F1
#
_entry.id   AF-A0A9E1XSI1-F1
#
_cell.length_a   1.000
_cell.length_b   1.000
_cell.length_c   1.000
_cell.angle_alpha   90.00
_cell.angle_beta   90.00
_cell.angle_gamma   90.00
#
_symmetry.space_group_name_H-M   'P 1'
#
loop_
_entity.id
_entity.type
_entity.pdbx_description
1 polymer ?
#
loop_
_entity_poly.entity_id
_entity_poly.type
_entity_poly.pdbx_seq_one_letter_code
_entity_poly.pdbx_strand_id
1 'polypeptide(L)'
;MSDFPIYQPRIERQVTQATLRLDPAAIEWGNGLLIRGTNWLGDALMTLPAAYRLAQFVPKPCGVFVMCPAGLAPLWEAADWVSKVIPLTDKRAAKPASSLIWQLRPGVAAIFPNSF
;
A
#
# COMPACT_ATOMS: atom_id res chain seq x y z
N MET A 1 0.12 19.86 -44.79
CA MET A 1 0.79 19.34 -43.58
C MET A 1 0.00 19.85 -42.41
N SER A 2 -0.76 18.98 -41.74
CA SER A 2 -1.62 19.38 -40.63
C SER A 2 -0.80 19.50 -39.36
N ASP A 3 -0.73 20.71 -38.80
CA ASP A 3 -0.15 20.97 -37.48
C ASP A 3 -1.01 20.30 -36.41
N PHE A 4 -0.59 19.11 -35.98
CA PHE A 4 -1.09 18.55 -34.74
C PHE A 4 -0.38 19.28 -33.59
N PRO A 5 -1.11 19.97 -32.68
CA PRO A 5 -0.48 20.57 -31.53
C PRO A 5 0.18 19.46 -30.71
N ILE A 6 1.51 19.54 -30.59
CA ILE A 6 2.29 18.70 -29.69
C ILE A 6 1.67 18.86 -28.30
N TYR A 7 1.36 17.74 -27.66
CA TYR A 7 0.78 17.67 -26.32
C TYR A 7 1.45 18.69 -25.37
N GLN A 8 0.66 19.62 -24.84
CA GLN A 8 1.10 20.54 -23.80
C GLN A 8 0.69 19.95 -22.44
N PRO A 9 1.62 19.47 -21.60
CA PRO A 9 1.29 19.00 -20.27
C PRO A 9 0.73 20.15 -19.44
N ARG A 10 -0.50 20.02 -18.95
CA ARG A 10 -1.04 20.93 -17.93
C ARG A 10 -0.45 20.53 -16.58
N ILE A 11 0.72 21.06 -16.27
CA ILE A 11 1.34 20.95 -14.94
C ILE A 11 0.69 22.00 -14.03
N GLU A 12 -0.61 21.84 -13.80
CA GLU A 12 -1.31 22.63 -12.80
C GLU A 12 -1.12 21.92 -11.46
N ARG A 13 -0.69 22.67 -10.44
CA ARG A 13 -0.64 22.16 -9.08
C ARG A 13 -2.07 21.85 -8.66
N GLN A 14 -2.48 20.58 -8.74
CA GLN A 14 -3.64 20.13 -8.01
C GLN A 14 -3.32 20.32 -6.52
N VAL A 15 -3.82 21.42 -5.95
CA VAL A 15 -3.93 21.56 -4.51
C VAL A 15 -5.04 20.62 -4.10
N THR A 16 -4.72 19.34 -3.98
CA THR A 16 -5.61 18.41 -3.30
C THR A 16 -5.74 18.91 -1.87
N GLN A 17 -6.91 19.43 -1.52
CA GLN A 17 -7.30 19.79 -0.14
C GLN A 17 -7.41 18.53 0.75
N ALA A 18 -6.68 17.47 0.46
CA ALA A 18 -6.62 16.27 1.26
C ALA A 18 -5.84 16.58 2.55
N THR A 19 -6.50 17.26 3.48
CA THR A 19 -6.06 17.49 4.86
C THR A 19 -6.23 16.22 5.70
N LEU A 20 -5.90 15.05 5.16
CA LEU A 20 -5.82 13.84 5.97
C LEU A 20 -4.58 13.94 6.85
N ARG A 21 -4.75 14.55 8.02
CA ARG A 21 -3.77 14.48 9.09
C ARG A 21 -4.05 13.20 9.87
N LEU A 22 -3.30 12.15 9.56
CA LEU A 22 -3.25 10.97 10.42
C LEU A 22 -2.52 11.39 11.69
N ASP A 23 -3.24 11.57 12.78
CA ASP A 23 -2.66 11.64 14.11
C ASP A 23 -2.46 10.21 14.61
N PRO A 24 -1.22 9.69 14.68
CA PRO A 24 -0.97 8.32 15.13
C PRO A 24 -1.49 8.06 16.54
N ALA A 25 -1.58 9.07 17.40
CA ALA A 25 -2.05 8.91 18.78
C ALA A 25 -3.58 8.72 18.85
N ALA A 26 -4.31 9.18 17.84
CA ALA A 26 -5.77 9.11 17.79
C ALA A 26 -6.30 7.87 17.04
N ILE A 27 -5.42 7.05 16.46
CA ILE A 27 -5.77 5.89 15.64
C ILE A 27 -5.71 4.60 16.47
N GLU A 28 -6.75 3.78 16.38
CA GLU A 28 -6.73 2.42 16.91
C GLU A 28 -5.88 1.52 16.00
N TRP A 29 -4.58 1.47 16.26
CA TRP A 29 -3.65 0.68 15.43
C TRP A 29 -3.86 -0.83 15.52
N GLY A 30 -4.52 -1.33 16.56
CA GLY A 30 -4.49 -2.77 16.87
C GLY A 30 -3.04 -3.24 16.93
N ASN A 31 -2.69 -4.21 16.08
CA ASN A 31 -1.31 -4.67 15.91
C ASN A 31 -0.57 -4.04 14.73
N GLY A 32 -1.18 -3.07 14.03
CA GLY A 32 -0.52 -2.22 13.05
C GLY A 32 -1.27 -2.01 11.74
N LEU A 33 -0.50 -1.88 10.67
CA LEU A 33 -0.96 -1.48 9.35
C LEU A 33 -0.97 -2.65 8.37
N LEU A 34 -2.10 -2.88 7.70
CA LEU A 34 -2.19 -3.74 6.53
C LEU A 34 -2.19 -2.91 5.24
N ILE A 35 -1.18 -3.10 4.40
CA ILE A 35 -1.13 -2.55 3.05
C ILE A 35 -1.67 -3.59 2.09
N ARG A 36 -2.72 -3.25 1.34
CA ARG A 36 -3.13 -4.00 0.16
C ARG A 36 -2.37 -3.42 -1.04
N GLY A 37 -1.34 -4.15 -1.47
CA GLY A 37 -0.48 -3.80 -2.59
C GLY A 37 -1.19 -3.89 -3.94
N THR A 38 -0.59 -3.28 -4.95
CA THR A 38 -1.07 -3.29 -6.33
C THR A 38 -0.80 -4.64 -7.00
N ASN A 39 -1.43 -4.87 -8.16
CA ASN A 39 -1.29 -6.13 -8.89
C ASN A 39 -0.14 -6.16 -9.90
N TRP A 40 0.44 -5.01 -10.23
CA TRP A 40 1.48 -4.85 -11.24
C TRP A 40 2.77 -4.36 -10.61
N LEU A 41 3.91 -4.89 -11.09
CA LEU A 41 5.24 -4.52 -10.56
C LEU A 41 5.50 -3.01 -10.67
N GLY A 42 5.17 -2.39 -11.80
CA GLY A 42 5.35 -0.94 -11.99
C GLY A 42 4.62 -0.12 -10.93
N ASP A 43 3.34 -0.40 -10.71
CA ASP A 43 2.54 0.27 -9.69
C ASP A 43 3.08 0.00 -8.28
N ALA A 44 3.56 -1.22 -8.01
CA ALA A 44 4.11 -1.58 -6.71
C ALA A 44 5.39 -0.76 -6.42
N LEU A 45 6.25 -0.60 -7.42
CA LEU A 45 7.44 0.26 -7.32
C LEU A 45 7.07 1.73 -7.13
N MET A 46 6.07 2.23 -7.87
CA MET A 46 5.61 3.63 -7.76
C MET A 46 4.95 3.94 -6.41
N THR A 47 4.34 2.94 -5.77
CA THR A 47 3.69 3.08 -4.45
C THR A 47 4.64 2.87 -3.27
N LEU A 48 5.83 2.32 -3.48
CA LEU A 48 6.80 2.00 -2.43
C LEU A 48 7.17 3.22 -1.54
N PRO A 49 7.43 4.43 -2.09
CA PRO A 49 7.70 5.61 -1.25
C PRO A 49 6.53 5.99 -0.35
N ALA A 50 5.30 5.87 -0.85
CA ALA A 50 4.09 6.14 -0.06
C ALA A 50 3.91 5.08 1.05
N ALA A 51 4.12 3.81 0.72
CA ALA A 51 4.08 2.69 1.66
C ALA A 51 5.11 2.88 2.79
N TYR A 52 6.34 3.24 2.44
CA TYR A 52 7.40 3.52 3.40
C TYR A 52 7.05 4.69 4.32
N ARG A 53 6.50 5.78 3.78
CA ARG A 53 6.05 6.94 4.59
C ARG A 53 4.94 6.56 5.56
N LEU A 54 3.98 5.73 5.14
CA LEU A 54 2.93 5.20 6.03
C LEU A 54 3.53 4.33 7.15
N ALA A 55 4.50 3.48 6.83
CA ALA A 55 5.19 2.64 7.80
C ALA A 55 5.85 3.46 8.92
N GLN A 56 6.34 4.67 8.64
CA GLN A 56 6.94 5.55 9.65
C GLN A 56 5.94 6.09 10.68
N PHE A 57 4.63 6.06 10.40
CA PHE A 57 3.60 6.45 11.37
C PHE A 57 3.15 5.32 12.28
N VAL A 58 3.55 4.08 11.98
CA VAL A 58 3.15 2.91 12.78
C VAL A 58 3.92 2.92 14.10
N PRO A 59 3.23 3.01 15.26
CA PRO A 59 3.91 3.05 16.56
C PRO A 59 4.50 1.68 16.90
N LYS A 60 5.63 1.64 17.60
CA LYS A 60 6.12 0.39 18.20
C LYS A 60 5.20 0.00 19.37
N PRO A 61 4.86 -1.30 19.56
CA PRO A 61 5.41 -2.49 18.91
C PRO A 61 4.64 -3.00 17.68
N CYS A 62 3.76 -2.20 17.08
CA CYS A 62 2.95 -2.61 15.94
C CYS A 62 3.80 -2.91 14.69
N GLY A 63 3.25 -3.73 13.79
CA GLY A 63 3.89 -4.17 12.56
C GLY A 63 3.30 -3.58 11.29
N VAL A 64 4.03 -3.72 10.20
CA VAL A 64 3.54 -3.43 8.84
C VAL A 64 3.39 -4.75 8.10
N PHE A 65 2.20 -5.00 7.59
CA PHE A 65 1.85 -6.22 6.89
C PHE A 65 1.48 -5.87 5.46
N VAL A 66 1.96 -6.63 4.47
CA VAL A 66 1.65 -6.37 3.06
C VAL A 66 0.97 -7.56 2.44
N MET A 67 -0.22 -7.35 1.89
CA MET A 67 -0.95 -8.32 1.09
C MET A 67 -0.80 -7.98 -0.39
N CYS A 68 -0.21 -8.88 -1.18
CA CYS A 68 0.10 -8.66 -2.60
C CYS A 68 0.00 -9.98 -3.40
N PRO A 69 -0.05 -9.94 -4.75
CA PRO A 69 0.11 -11.15 -5.56
C PRO A 69 1.40 -11.91 -5.21
N ALA A 70 1.35 -13.25 -5.26
CA ALA A 70 2.50 -14.08 -4.90
C ALA A 70 3.79 -13.75 -5.67
N GLY A 71 3.68 -13.42 -6.96
CA GLY A 71 4.83 -13.03 -7.78
C GLY A 71 5.48 -11.70 -7.37
N LEU A 72 4.80 -10.88 -6.56
CA LEU A 72 5.32 -9.61 -6.03
C LEU A 72 5.78 -9.73 -4.58
N ALA A 73 5.60 -10.88 -3.92
CA ALA A 73 6.02 -11.06 -2.53
C ALA A 73 7.51 -10.76 -2.30
N PRO A 74 8.46 -11.22 -3.15
CA PRO A 74 9.89 -10.95 -2.94
C PRO A 74 10.26 -9.47 -2.90
N LEU A 75 9.52 -8.61 -3.61
CA LEU A 75 9.72 -7.16 -3.56
C LEU A 75 9.48 -6.60 -2.16
N TRP A 76 8.40 -7.05 -1.51
CA TRP A 76 8.00 -6.59 -0.19
C TRP A 76 8.79 -7.28 0.93
N GLU A 77 9.21 -8.53 0.71
CA GLU A 77 10.08 -9.26 1.65
C GLU A 77 11.48 -8.64 1.73
N ALA A 78 11.96 -8.01 0.65
CA ALA A 78 13.23 -7.29 0.63
C ALA A 78 13.19 -5.95 1.40
N ALA A 79 12.03 -5.50 1.88
CA ALA A 79 11.89 -4.26 2.61
C ALA A 79 11.94 -4.50 4.12
N ASP A 80 13.04 -4.11 4.78
CA ASP A 80 13.29 -4.37 6.22
C ASP A 80 12.23 -3.79 7.17
N TRP A 81 11.43 -2.83 6.71
CA TRP A 81 10.34 -2.22 7.48
C TRP A 81 9.01 -2.99 7.36
N VAL A 82 8.95 -4.02 6.52
CA VAL A 82 7.79 -4.91 6.37
C VAL A 82 7.95 -6.10 7.32
N SER A 83 7.03 -6.22 8.28
CA SER A 83 7.04 -7.29 9.28
C SER A 83 6.54 -8.63 8.75
N LYS A 84 5.55 -8.60 7.83
CA LYS A 84 4.99 -9.82 7.22
C LYS A 84 4.44 -9.55 5.83
N VAL A 85 4.78 -10.41 4.88
CA VAL A 85 4.13 -10.47 3.57
C VAL A 85 3.09 -11.58 3.56
N ILE A 86 1.94 -11.30 2.94
CA ILE A 86 0.77 -12.17 2.82
C ILE A 86 0.50 -12.38 1.32
N PRO A 87 1.12 -13.41 0.71
CA PRO A 87 0.92 -13.72 -0.70
C PRO A 87 -0.53 -14.08 -1.01
N LEU A 88 -1.08 -13.47 -2.06
CA LEU A 88 -2.36 -13.85 -2.66
C LEU A 88 -2.08 -14.82 -3.81
N THR A 89 -2.63 -16.03 -3.68
CA THR A 89 -2.56 -17.07 -4.72
C THR A 89 -3.63 -16.89 -5.80
N ASP A 90 -4.65 -16.06 -5.53
CA ASP A 90 -5.77 -15.76 -6.42
C ASP A 90 -6.17 -14.29 -6.34
N LYS A 91 -7.09 -13.85 -7.21
CA LYS A 91 -7.64 -12.48 -7.21
C LYS A 91 -8.32 -12.07 -5.89
N ARG A 92 -8.64 -13.03 -5.03
CA ARG A 92 -9.26 -12.81 -3.71
C ARG A 92 -8.40 -13.45 -2.62
N ALA A 93 -8.47 -12.90 -1.41
CA ALA A 93 -7.89 -13.53 -0.23
C ALA A 93 -8.52 -14.92 -0.03
N ALA A 94 -7.72 -15.96 -0.27
CA ALA A 94 -8.09 -17.31 0.06
C ALA A 94 -8.22 -17.46 1.59
N LYS A 95 -8.94 -18.49 2.06
CA LYS A 95 -9.12 -18.77 3.50
C LYS A 95 -7.82 -18.64 4.33
N PRO A 96 -6.64 -19.12 3.86
CA PRO A 96 -5.40 -18.97 4.61
C PRO A 96 -4.96 -17.51 4.78
N ALA A 97 -5.05 -16.69 3.74
CA ALA A 97 -4.69 -15.28 3.81
C ALA A 97 -5.63 -14.52 4.75
N SER A 98 -6.94 -14.78 4.68
CA SER A 98 -7.92 -14.19 5.59
C SER A 98 -7.66 -14.60 7.04
N SER A 99 -7.38 -15.88 7.30
CA SER A 99 -7.06 -16.36 8.66
C SER A 99 -5.81 -15.69 9.22
N LEU A 100 -4.77 -15.51 8.39
CA LEU A 100 -3.56 -14.82 8.80
C LEU A 100 -3.83 -13.34 9.13
N ILE A 101 -4.63 -12.64 8.33
CA ILE A 101 -5.02 -11.24 8.61
C ILE A 101 -5.76 -11.15 9.96
N TRP A 102 -6.69 -12.08 10.20
CA TRP A 102 -7.41 -12.15 11.48
C TRP A 102 -6.50 -12.40 12.68
N GLN A 103 -5.46 -13.22 12.54
CA GLN A 103 -4.48 -13.45 13.59
C GLN A 103 -3.58 -12.23 13.82
N LEU A 104 -3.17 -11.57 12.72
CA LEU A 104 -2.34 -10.38 12.78
C LEU A 104 -3.08 -9.20 13.41
N ARG A 105 -4.41 -9.10 13.29
CA ARG A 105 -5.25 -8.03 13.85
C ARG A 105 -4.75 -6.59 13.56
N PRO A 106 -4.48 -6.23 12.30
CA PRO A 106 -4.20 -4.83 11.95
C PRO A 106 -5.44 -3.98 12.27
N GLY A 107 -5.24 -2.83 12.91
CA GLY A 107 -6.30 -1.86 13.17
C GLY A 107 -6.47 -0.85 12.03
N VAL A 108 -5.44 -0.72 11.18
CA VAL A 108 -5.44 0.20 10.03
C VAL A 108 -5.19 -0.58 8.75
N ALA A 109 -5.86 -0.17 7.67
CA ALA A 109 -5.56 -0.65 6.33
C ALA A 109 -5.36 0.50 5.34
N ALA A 110 -4.35 0.37 4.48
CA ALA A 110 -4.13 1.23 3.32
C ALA A 110 -4.32 0.40 2.05
N ILE A 111 -5.18 0.87 1.15
CA ILE A 111 -5.52 0.16 -0.08
C ILE A 111 -4.96 0.95 -1.25
N PHE A 112 -3.93 0.42 -1.92
CA PHE A 112 -3.46 1.02 -3.16
C PHE A 112 -4.35 0.55 -4.34
N PRO A 113 -4.75 1.48 -5.21
CA PRO A 113 -5.63 1.18 -6.33
C PRO A 113 -4.94 0.22 -7.29
N ASN A 114 -5.71 -0.70 -7.87
CA ASN A 114 -5.24 -1.45 -9.03
C ASN A 114 -5.46 -0.62 -10.28
N SER A 115 -4.50 -0.68 -11.19
CA SER A 115 -4.75 -0.37 -12.60
C SER A 115 -5.74 -1.37 -13.19
N PHE A 116 -6.72 -0.86 -13.95
CA PHE A 116 -7.75 -1.63 -14.64
C PHE A 116 -7.25 -2.18 -15.98
#